data_AF-A0A8T5M6H6-F1
#
_entry.id   AF-A0A8T5M6H6-F1
#
_cell.length_a   1.000
_cell.length_b   1.000
_cell.length_c   1.000
_cell.angle_alpha   90.00
_cell.angle_beta   90.00
_cell.angle_gamma   90.00
#
_symmetry.space_group_name_H-M   'P 1'
#
loop_
_entity.id
_entity.type
_entity.pdbx_description
1 polymer ?
#
loop_
_entity_poly.entity_id
_entity_poly.type
_entity_poly.pdbx_seq_one_letter_code
_entity_poly.pdbx_strand_id
1 'polypeptide(L)'
;MVIDFSRTLQKALEKIGFTGEHHELSVHELEEVRTYTSSDEIICSYGEAKWSIVDLLNKNYSSLFDSSFDLYNWLNDNPKDEVSYFLNEAGSNSLNYSDYKAPSRFHLWLGRTGFVIAIEQKGEGFDAEEVHNLKIKENEGTAFEFFRNCKSKIFFDTTKKAKVVFMEHLLP
;
A
#
# COMPACT_ATOMS: atom_id res chain seq x y z
N MET A 1 5.30 17.57 -2.77
CA MET A 1 6.13 16.37 -2.57
C MET A 1 5.18 15.19 -2.48
N VAL A 2 5.48 14.09 -3.17
CA VAL A 2 4.59 12.92 -3.25
C VAL A 2 4.62 12.12 -1.95
N ILE A 3 5.81 11.94 -1.39
CA ILE A 3 6.01 11.46 -0.02
C ILE A 3 5.85 12.64 0.95
N ASP A 4 4.99 12.48 1.96
CA ASP A 4 4.70 13.51 2.97
C ASP A 4 4.89 12.92 4.39
N PHE A 5 6.07 13.15 4.95
CA PHE A 5 6.44 12.72 6.31
C PHE A 5 5.68 13.45 7.43
N SER A 6 4.92 14.51 7.11
CA SER A 6 4.11 15.26 8.07
C SER A 6 2.61 14.90 8.02
N ARG A 7 2.23 14.08 7.02
CA ARG A 7 0.88 13.55 6.85
C ARG A 7 0.63 12.49 7.91
N THR A 8 -0.58 12.51 8.45
CA THR A 8 -1.05 11.49 9.38
C THR A 8 -2.29 10.84 8.80
N LEU A 9 -2.60 9.62 9.24
CA LEU A 9 -3.82 8.93 8.83
C LEU A 9 -5.07 9.80 9.07
N GLN A 10 -5.18 10.44 10.24
CA GLN A 10 -6.31 11.33 10.53
C GLN A 10 -6.48 12.44 9.48
N LYS A 11 -5.39 13.15 9.12
CA LYS A 11 -5.44 14.20 8.09
C LYS A 11 -5.81 13.65 6.71
N ALA A 12 -5.46 12.41 6.42
CA ALA A 12 -5.84 11.73 5.19
C ALA A 12 -7.32 11.36 5.19
N LEU A 13 -7.82 10.77 6.29
CA LEU A 13 -9.24 10.43 6.47
C LEU A 13 -10.16 11.66 6.37
N GLU A 14 -9.77 12.78 6.99
CA GLU A 14 -10.48 14.05 6.85
C GLU A 14 -10.51 14.51 5.39
N LYS A 15 -9.38 14.39 4.68
CA LYS A 15 -9.23 14.86 3.30
C LYS A 15 -10.03 14.05 2.28
N ILE A 16 -10.12 12.72 2.45
CA ILE A 16 -10.96 11.86 1.60
C ILE A 16 -12.45 11.97 1.94
N GLY A 17 -12.80 12.67 3.03
CA GLY A 17 -14.16 12.74 3.52
C GLY A 17 -14.67 11.36 3.97
N PHE A 18 -13.87 10.67 4.78
CA PHE A 18 -14.09 9.31 5.27
C PHE A 18 -15.54 9.06 5.69
N THR A 19 -16.13 7.96 5.21
CA THR A 19 -17.55 7.64 5.41
C THR A 19 -17.81 6.77 6.64
N GLY A 20 -16.75 6.31 7.32
CA GLY A 20 -16.84 5.30 8.38
C GLY A 20 -16.58 3.87 7.89
N GLU A 21 -16.47 3.65 6.58
CA GLU A 21 -16.23 2.32 6.01
C GLU A 21 -14.74 1.99 5.92
N HIS A 22 -14.30 1.06 6.77
CA HIS A 22 -12.93 0.57 6.85
C HIS A 22 -12.91 -0.95 6.69
N HIS A 23 -12.02 -1.43 5.84
CA HIS A 23 -11.78 -2.85 5.61
C HIS A 23 -10.36 -3.21 6.01
N GLU A 24 -10.22 -4.36 6.67
CA GLU A 24 -8.95 -4.94 7.09
C GLU A 24 -8.84 -6.35 6.53
N LEU A 25 -7.73 -6.63 5.85
CA LEU A 25 -7.48 -7.92 5.19
C LEU A 25 -6.15 -8.47 5.73
N SER A 26 -6.21 -9.53 6.53
CA SER A 26 -5.02 -10.18 7.06
C SER A 26 -4.36 -11.06 5.99
N VAL A 27 -3.04 -10.95 5.87
CA VAL A 27 -2.21 -11.81 5.02
C VAL A 27 -1.59 -12.92 5.87
N HIS A 28 -1.01 -12.55 7.01
CA HIS A 28 -0.51 -13.49 7.99
C HIS A 28 -0.42 -12.85 9.38
N GLU A 29 -0.44 -13.70 10.40
CA GLU A 29 -0.20 -13.28 11.78
C GLU A 29 1.15 -13.73 12.34
N LEU A 30 1.94 -14.43 11.53
CA LEU A 30 3.25 -14.98 11.91
C LEU A 30 4.25 -13.86 12.25
N GLU A 31 5.00 -14.06 13.34
CA GLU A 31 6.15 -13.24 13.78
C GLU A 31 7.46 -14.00 13.57
N GLU A 32 7.60 -14.61 12.40
CA GLU A 32 8.77 -15.36 11.99
C GLU A 32 9.14 -15.05 10.54
N VAL A 33 10.42 -15.18 10.21
CA VAL A 33 10.91 -14.91 8.85
C VAL A 33 10.27 -15.90 7.88
N ARG A 34 9.72 -15.39 6.78
CA ARG A 34 9.18 -16.21 5.70
C ARG A 34 10.20 -17.27 5.26
N THR A 35 9.78 -18.53 5.29
CA THR A 35 10.57 -19.68 4.84
C THR A 35 9.97 -20.25 3.55
N TYR A 36 10.64 -21.22 2.92
CA TYR A 36 10.07 -21.87 1.73
C TYR A 36 8.73 -22.57 2.00
N THR A 37 8.48 -23.02 3.24
CA THR A 37 7.23 -23.70 3.61
C THR A 37 6.08 -22.75 3.87
N SER A 38 6.36 -21.56 4.44
CA SER A 38 5.32 -20.54 4.68
C SER A 38 5.13 -19.60 3.49
N SER A 39 6.05 -19.62 2.51
CA SER A 39 6.01 -18.69 1.38
C SER A 39 4.77 -18.86 0.50
N ASP A 40 4.36 -20.10 0.20
CA ASP A 40 3.24 -20.35 -0.71
C ASP A 40 1.91 -19.82 -0.12
N GLU A 41 1.66 -20.10 1.16
CA GLU A 41 0.47 -19.62 1.86
C GLU A 41 0.45 -18.10 1.95
N ILE A 42 1.56 -17.48 2.38
CA ILE A 42 1.67 -16.02 2.49
C ILE A 42 1.49 -15.34 1.13
N ILE A 43 2.08 -15.88 0.06
CA ILE A 43 1.94 -15.32 -1.29
C ILE A 43 0.49 -15.44 -1.78
N CYS A 44 -0.16 -16.57 -1.54
CA CYS A 44 -1.58 -16.75 -1.88
C CYS A 44 -2.47 -15.74 -1.15
N SER A 45 -2.36 -15.65 0.19
CA SER A 45 -3.13 -14.69 0.99
C SER A 45 -2.82 -13.24 0.62
N TYR A 46 -1.57 -12.93 0.27
CA TYR A 46 -1.18 -11.61 -0.24
C TYR A 46 -1.88 -11.29 -1.57
N GLY A 47 -1.91 -12.26 -2.51
CA GLY A 47 -2.65 -12.15 -3.76
C GLY A 47 -4.13 -11.90 -3.53
N GLU A 48 -4.77 -12.71 -2.68
CA GLU A 48 -6.19 -12.59 -2.33
C GLU A 48 -6.52 -11.24 -1.69
N ALA A 49 -5.67 -10.75 -0.79
CA ALA A 49 -5.82 -9.43 -0.17
C ALA A 49 -5.78 -8.31 -1.22
N LYS A 50 -4.82 -8.36 -2.16
CA LYS A 50 -4.75 -7.40 -3.26
C LYS A 50 -6.01 -7.41 -4.12
N TRP A 51 -6.47 -8.59 -4.52
CA TRP A 51 -7.69 -8.74 -5.32
C TRP A 51 -8.90 -8.18 -4.58
N SER A 52 -9.02 -8.45 -3.28
CA SER A 52 -10.12 -7.94 -2.45
C SER A 52 -10.14 -6.41 -2.37
N ILE A 53 -8.98 -5.76 -2.25
CA ILE A 53 -8.88 -4.29 -2.29
C ILE A 53 -9.41 -3.75 -3.61
N VAL A 54 -8.99 -4.34 -4.73
CA VAL A 54 -9.44 -3.95 -6.07
C VAL A 54 -10.94 -4.10 -6.21
N ASP A 55 -11.49 -5.25 -5.81
CA ASP A 55 -12.94 -5.51 -5.89
C ASP A 55 -13.75 -4.52 -5.04
N LEU A 56 -13.28 -4.19 -3.84
CA LEU A 56 -13.91 -3.20 -2.95
C LEU A 56 -13.91 -1.79 -3.56
N LEU A 57 -12.78 -1.36 -4.13
CA LEU A 57 -12.67 -0.07 -4.82
C LEU A 57 -13.60 -0.01 -6.04
N ASN A 58 -13.61 -1.06 -6.85
CA ASN A 58 -14.46 -1.15 -8.03
C ASN A 58 -15.94 -1.11 -7.64
N LYS A 59 -16.33 -1.88 -6.63
CA LYS A 59 -17.71 -1.89 -6.13
C LYS A 59 -18.16 -0.50 -5.67
N ASN A 60 -17.30 0.24 -4.98
CA ASN A 60 -17.68 1.53 -4.39
C ASN A 60 -17.56 2.71 -5.34
N TYR A 61 -16.71 2.64 -6.35
CA TYR A 61 -16.39 3.79 -7.19
C TYR A 61 -16.64 3.59 -8.68
N SER A 62 -16.94 2.37 -9.16
CA SER A 62 -17.17 2.11 -10.60
C SER A 62 -18.30 2.94 -11.22
N SER A 63 -19.33 3.30 -10.44
CA SER A 63 -20.46 4.12 -10.91
C SER A 63 -20.16 5.62 -10.92
N LEU A 64 -19.06 6.07 -10.29
CA LEU A 64 -18.67 7.48 -10.24
C LEU A 64 -17.82 7.91 -11.43
N PHE A 65 -17.37 6.96 -12.26
CA PHE A 65 -16.48 7.22 -13.39
C PHE A 65 -17.07 6.67 -14.68
N ASP A 66 -16.98 7.46 -15.76
CA ASP A 66 -17.39 7.04 -17.11
C ASP A 66 -16.51 5.89 -17.65
N SER A 67 -15.30 5.73 -17.10
CA SER A 67 -14.46 4.55 -17.26
C SER A 67 -14.40 3.81 -15.93
N SER A 68 -14.71 2.51 -15.91
CA SER A 68 -14.51 1.69 -14.71
C SER A 68 -13.12 1.94 -14.14
N PHE A 69 -12.99 1.97 -12.81
CA PHE A 69 -11.72 1.82 -12.12
C PHE A 69 -11.17 0.43 -12.50
N ASP A 70 -10.64 0.25 -13.69
CA ASP A 70 -10.27 -1.05 -14.23
C ASP A 70 -8.86 -1.41 -13.75
N LEU A 71 -8.76 -1.62 -12.44
CA LEU A 71 -7.55 -2.05 -11.74
C LEU A 71 -7.19 -3.52 -12.04
N TYR A 72 -8.00 -4.22 -12.84
CA TYR A 72 -7.68 -5.58 -13.31
C TYR A 72 -6.55 -5.60 -14.34
N ASN A 73 -5.99 -4.45 -14.70
CA ASN A 73 -4.79 -4.35 -15.54
C ASN A 73 -3.47 -4.53 -14.77
N TRP A 74 -3.53 -5.03 -13.52
CA TRP A 74 -2.38 -5.33 -12.65
C TRP A 74 -1.28 -6.21 -13.28
N LEU A 75 -1.61 -7.01 -14.31
CA LEU A 75 -0.66 -7.86 -15.06
C LEU A 75 -0.03 -7.17 -16.28
N ASN A 76 -0.60 -6.07 -16.77
CA ASN A 76 -0.25 -5.48 -18.07
C ASN A 76 0.65 -4.24 -17.97
N ASP A 77 1.35 -4.03 -16.84
CA ASP A 77 2.24 -2.86 -16.64
C ASP A 77 1.61 -1.55 -17.13
N ASN A 78 0.38 -1.25 -16.69
CA ASN A 78 -0.26 0.01 -17.06
C ASN A 78 0.23 1.12 -16.12
N PRO A 79 1.16 2.00 -16.54
CA PRO A 79 1.75 3.03 -15.67
C PRO A 79 0.74 4.07 -15.18
N LYS A 80 -0.50 4.04 -15.66
CA LYS A 80 -1.60 4.90 -15.20
C LYS A 80 -2.34 4.33 -13.98
N ASP A 81 -2.13 3.06 -13.65
CA ASP A 81 -2.76 2.40 -12.49
C ASP A 81 -1.89 2.52 -11.23
N GLU A 82 -2.01 3.66 -10.54
CA GLU A 82 -1.24 3.91 -9.32
C GLU A 82 -1.57 2.94 -8.18
N VAL A 83 -2.78 2.37 -8.15
CA VAL A 83 -3.15 1.42 -7.09
C VAL A 83 -2.39 0.12 -7.28
N SER A 84 -2.42 -0.47 -8.47
CA SER A 84 -1.68 -1.71 -8.75
C SER A 84 -0.19 -1.55 -8.51
N TYR A 85 0.39 -0.42 -8.95
CA TYR A 85 1.81 -0.13 -8.70
C TYR A 85 2.10 0.05 -7.21
N PHE A 86 1.26 0.77 -6.47
CA PHE A 86 1.42 0.93 -5.02
C PHE A 86 1.42 -0.42 -4.31
N LEU A 87 0.45 -1.28 -4.61
CA LEU A 87 0.35 -2.61 -4.01
C LEU A 87 1.59 -3.45 -4.34
N ASN A 88 2.06 -3.43 -5.59
CA ASN A 88 3.28 -4.16 -5.98
C ASN A 88 4.54 -3.64 -5.28
N GLU A 89 4.73 -2.33 -5.26
CA GLU A 89 5.91 -1.69 -4.67
C GLU A 89 5.95 -1.83 -3.15
N ALA A 90 4.80 -1.72 -2.48
CA ALA A 90 4.72 -1.96 -1.04
C ALA A 90 5.01 -3.43 -0.68
N GLY A 91 4.60 -4.39 -1.52
CA GLY A 91 5.02 -5.79 -1.39
C GLY A 91 6.54 -5.97 -1.52
N SER A 92 7.14 -5.35 -2.53
CA SER A 92 8.59 -5.36 -2.73
C SER A 92 9.34 -4.69 -1.57
N ASN A 93 8.85 -3.57 -1.06
CA ASN A 93 9.44 -2.91 0.10
C ASN A 93 9.31 -3.76 1.37
N SER A 94 8.18 -4.44 1.57
CA SER A 94 8.02 -5.35 2.71
C SER A 94 8.99 -6.54 2.60
N LEU A 95 9.22 -7.08 1.41
CA LEU A 95 10.24 -8.12 1.20
C LEU A 95 11.66 -7.64 1.55
N ASN A 96 11.97 -6.37 1.31
CA ASN A 96 13.32 -5.85 1.57
C ASN A 96 13.49 -5.39 3.03
N TYR A 97 12.51 -4.66 3.57
CA TYR A 97 12.65 -3.90 4.81
C TYR A 97 11.84 -4.44 5.99
N SER A 98 10.92 -5.38 5.80
CA SER A 98 10.27 -6.03 6.95
C SER A 98 11.19 -7.09 7.55
N ASP A 99 11.06 -7.30 8.86
CA ASP A 99 11.76 -8.35 9.59
C ASP A 99 11.34 -9.74 9.10
N TYR A 100 10.06 -9.89 8.77
CA TYR A 100 9.46 -11.18 8.41
C TYR A 100 9.37 -11.43 6.90
N LYS A 101 9.85 -10.48 6.09
CA LYS A 101 9.91 -10.55 4.62
C LYS A 101 8.53 -10.75 3.97
N ALA A 102 7.49 -10.18 4.57
CA ALA A 102 6.13 -10.16 4.02
C ALA A 102 5.26 -9.07 4.68
N PRO A 103 4.27 -8.53 3.97
CA PRO A 103 3.19 -7.73 4.56
C PRO A 103 2.30 -8.60 5.45
N SER A 104 1.92 -8.08 6.61
CA SER A 104 0.99 -8.77 7.52
C SER A 104 -0.46 -8.48 7.20
N ARG A 105 -0.77 -7.27 6.74
CA ARG A 105 -2.15 -6.80 6.65
C ARG A 105 -2.31 -5.64 5.69
N PHE A 106 -3.51 -5.56 5.11
CA PHE A 106 -3.93 -4.45 4.28
C PHE A 106 -5.09 -3.74 4.94
N HIS A 107 -5.15 -2.43 4.76
CA HIS A 107 -6.27 -1.61 5.20
C HIS A 107 -6.78 -0.76 4.04
N LEU A 108 -8.08 -0.57 4.00
CA LEU A 108 -8.75 0.31 3.05
C LEU A 108 -9.77 1.17 3.78
N TRP A 109 -9.59 2.48 3.73
CA TRP A 109 -10.57 3.46 4.21
C TRP A 109 -11.21 4.15 3.02
N LEU A 110 -12.53 4.18 3.02
CA LEU A 110 -13.31 4.70 1.91
C LEU A 110 -13.89 6.06 2.27
N GLY A 111 -13.75 6.99 1.35
CA GLY A 111 -14.20 8.37 1.48
C GLY A 111 -15.09 8.78 0.33
N ARG A 112 -15.74 9.93 0.50
CA ARG A 112 -16.60 10.53 -0.53
C ARG A 112 -15.81 11.04 -1.74
N THR A 113 -14.57 11.48 -1.52
CA THR A 113 -13.73 12.14 -2.54
C THR A 113 -12.40 11.43 -2.75
N GLY A 114 -12.27 10.21 -2.26
CA GLY A 114 -11.00 9.50 -2.25
C GLY A 114 -11.03 8.28 -1.35
N PHE A 115 -9.89 7.60 -1.28
CA PHE A 115 -9.66 6.48 -0.39
C PHE A 115 -8.23 6.50 0.14
N VAL A 116 -7.99 5.78 1.22
CA VAL A 116 -6.65 5.50 1.73
C VAL A 116 -6.43 4.00 1.72
N ILE A 117 -5.35 3.55 1.10
CA ILE A 117 -4.86 2.16 1.24
C ILE A 117 -3.69 2.20 2.19
N ALA A 118 -3.58 1.21 3.07
CA ALA A 118 -2.36 0.98 3.82
C ALA A 118 -1.92 -0.47 3.78
N ILE A 119 -0.61 -0.65 3.86
CA ILE A 119 0.03 -1.96 3.96
C ILE A 119 0.87 -1.94 5.24
N GLU A 120 0.50 -2.83 6.15
CA GLU A 120 1.15 -3.04 7.43
C GLU A 120 2.13 -4.21 7.33
N GLN A 121 3.26 -4.06 8.03
CA GLN A 121 4.23 -5.11 8.29
C GLN A 121 4.42 -5.28 9.80
N LYS A 122 4.69 -6.50 10.24
CA LYS A 122 5.15 -6.77 11.61
C LYS A 122 6.67 -6.56 11.73
N GLY A 123 7.16 -6.45 12.96
CA GLY A 123 8.58 -6.25 13.27
C GLY A 123 8.90 -4.86 13.83
N GLU A 124 10.17 -4.46 13.77
CA GLU A 124 10.69 -3.19 14.27
C GLU A 124 10.36 -1.99 13.36
N GLY A 125 10.12 -2.25 12.07
CA GLY A 125 9.92 -1.23 11.04
C GLY A 125 11.23 -0.73 10.43
N PHE A 126 11.17 0.32 9.61
CA PHE A 126 12.36 0.92 8.98
C PHE A 126 12.36 2.46 9.03
N ASP A 127 13.52 3.09 8.84
CA ASP A 127 13.62 4.55 8.71
C ASP A 127 13.25 4.96 7.28
N ALA A 128 11.99 5.38 7.09
CA ALA A 128 11.46 5.77 5.79
C ALA A 128 12.10 7.05 5.24
N GLU A 129 12.55 7.94 6.12
CA GLU A 129 13.24 9.17 5.74
C GLU A 129 14.66 8.87 5.26
N GLU A 130 15.38 7.99 5.95
CA GLU A 130 16.68 7.51 5.52
C GLU A 130 16.62 6.80 4.16
N VAL A 131 15.71 5.83 4.01
CA VAL A 131 15.49 5.11 2.73
C VAL A 131 15.17 6.09 1.61
N HIS A 132 14.33 7.10 1.87
CA HIS A 132 13.99 8.12 0.88
C HIS A 132 15.19 8.97 0.48
N ASN A 133 15.92 9.51 1.46
CA ASN A 133 17.03 10.45 1.29
C ASN A 133 18.27 9.80 0.67
N LEU A 134 18.62 8.60 1.13
CA LEU A 134 19.80 7.85 0.69
C LEU A 134 19.55 7.00 -0.57
N LYS A 135 18.28 6.86 -0.99
CA LYS A 135 17.88 6.05 -2.16
C LYS A 135 18.41 4.61 -2.09
N ILE A 136 18.34 3.99 -0.92
CA ILE A 136 18.86 2.63 -0.67
C ILE A 136 18.14 1.62 -1.58
N LYS A 137 18.89 0.91 -2.43
CA LYS A 137 18.42 -0.11 -3.39
C LYS A 137 19.17 -1.41 -3.13
N GLU A 138 18.75 -2.25 -2.19
CA GLU A 138 19.49 -3.49 -1.91
C GLU A 138 19.15 -4.66 -2.83
N ASN A 139 18.00 -4.69 -3.51
CA ASN A 139 17.67 -5.67 -4.56
C ASN A 139 16.66 -5.08 -5.56
N GLU A 140 16.34 -5.82 -6.64
CA GLU A 140 15.55 -5.50 -7.86
C GLU A 140 14.15 -4.84 -7.69
N GLY A 141 13.97 -3.92 -6.75
CA GLY A 141 12.85 -3.01 -6.62
C GLY A 141 13.31 -1.56 -6.80
N THR A 142 12.37 -0.65 -7.08
CA THR A 142 12.74 0.73 -7.42
C THR A 142 13.03 1.63 -6.20
N ALA A 143 13.02 1.10 -4.97
CA ALA A 143 13.38 1.84 -3.75
C ALA A 143 12.66 3.19 -3.61
N PHE A 144 11.34 3.12 -3.44
CA PHE A 144 10.43 4.26 -3.37
C PHE A 144 10.33 5.08 -4.66
N GLU A 145 10.92 4.66 -5.80
CA GLU A 145 10.83 5.45 -7.03
C GLU A 145 9.39 5.65 -7.48
N PHE A 146 8.55 4.61 -7.38
CA PHE A 146 7.12 4.77 -7.59
C PHE A 146 6.52 5.81 -6.62
N PHE A 147 6.82 5.69 -5.33
CA PHE A 147 6.33 6.64 -4.31
C PHE A 147 6.84 8.07 -4.54
N ARG A 148 7.94 8.27 -5.25
CA ARG A 148 8.44 9.61 -5.61
C ARG A 148 7.71 10.23 -6.81
N ASN A 149 7.10 9.39 -7.66
CA ASN A 149 6.62 9.79 -8.98
C ASN A 149 5.11 9.63 -9.17
N CYS A 150 4.39 8.97 -8.24
CA CYS A 150 2.93 8.88 -8.32
C CYS A 150 2.24 10.23 -8.03
N LYS A 151 0.97 10.36 -8.43
CA LYS A 151 0.13 11.53 -8.14
C LYS A 151 -0.48 11.45 -6.75
N SER A 152 -0.75 10.22 -6.29
CA SER A 152 -1.24 9.93 -4.95
C SER A 152 -0.23 10.33 -3.88
N LYS A 153 -0.70 10.67 -2.67
CA LYS A 153 0.22 11.01 -1.57
C LYS A 153 0.62 9.77 -0.80
N ILE A 154 1.92 9.59 -0.60
CA ILE A 154 2.47 8.49 0.21
C ILE A 154 2.89 9.01 1.58
N PHE A 155 2.55 8.31 2.64
CA PHE A 155 2.96 8.66 4.00
C PHE A 155 3.10 7.42 4.89
N PHE A 156 3.58 7.62 6.12
CA PHE A 156 3.94 6.54 7.04
C PHE A 156 3.30 6.76 8.40
N ASP A 157 3.14 5.69 9.18
CA ASP A 157 2.66 5.76 10.56
C ASP A 157 3.67 6.48 11.46
N THR A 158 4.94 6.12 11.32
CA THR A 158 6.07 6.85 11.90
C THR A 158 7.22 6.92 10.89
N THR A 159 8.01 7.98 10.94
CA THR A 159 9.08 8.19 9.95
C THR A 159 10.31 7.32 10.21
N LYS A 160 10.63 7.07 11.49
CA LYS A 160 11.86 6.38 11.93
C LYS A 160 11.71 4.88 12.15
N LYS A 161 10.49 4.40 12.32
CA LYS A 161 10.15 3.00 12.55
C LYS A 161 8.86 2.66 11.81
N ALA A 162 8.83 2.99 10.51
CA ALA A 162 7.67 2.82 9.67
C ALA A 162 7.25 1.34 9.64
N LYS A 163 6.05 1.06 10.12
CA LYS A 163 5.42 -0.26 10.01
C LYS A 163 4.26 -0.26 9.05
N VAL A 164 3.76 0.92 8.71
CA VAL A 164 2.63 1.08 7.80
C VAL A 164 2.97 2.11 6.75
N VAL A 165 2.83 1.70 5.49
CA VAL A 165 2.91 2.61 4.34
C VAL A 165 1.50 2.89 3.87
N PHE A 166 1.15 4.17 3.75
CA PHE A 166 -0.15 4.64 3.33
C PHE A 166 -0.09 5.28 1.94
N MET A 167 -1.13 5.08 1.15
CA MET A 167 -1.42 5.83 -0.07
C MET A 167 -2.77 6.52 0.07
N GLU A 168 -2.77 7.85 0.05
CA GLU A 168 -3.96 8.68 -0.11
C GLU A 168 -4.19 8.97 -1.59
N HIS A 169 -5.33 8.50 -2.10
CA HIS A 169 -5.76 8.75 -3.47
C HIS A 169 -7.01 9.62 -3.46
N LEU A 170 -7.00 10.70 -4.23
CA LEU A 170 -8.17 11.57 -4.42
C LEU A 170 -8.80 11.29 -5.77
N LEU A 171 -10.12 11.12 -5.75
CA LEU A 171 -10.91 11.01 -6.97
C LEU A 171 -10.90 12.36 -7.71
N PRO A 172 -10.92 12.36 -9.06
CA PRO A 172 -10.97 13.58 -9.86
C PRO A 172 -12.28 14.37 -9.67
#